data_AF-A0A2S9XI26-F1
#
_entry.id   AF-A0A2S9XI26-F1
#
_cell.length_a   1.000
_cell.length_b   1.000
_cell.length_c   1.000
_cell.angle_alpha   90.00
_cell.angle_beta   90.00
_cell.angle_gamma   90.00
#
_symmetry.space_group_name_H-M   'P 1'
#
loop_
_entity.id
_entity.type
_entity.pdbx_description
1 polymer ?
#
loop_
_entity_poly.entity_id
_entity_poly.type
_entity_poly.pdbx_seq_one_letter_code
_entity_poly.pdbx_strand_id
1 'polypeptide(L)'
;MLADIDDPRPSRARGFLIGAVIAIPLGIGFWWLATEVLPELIMGSAVEYDARLRQEDAYMQGVCANMDLERDESLCECVYAVEYPSLDCRLAFMHWSLQRMVETCSDPATFDQSLSFCSCVRSLDEQLAKVEPDTKEARQIVQTYAGCTELDDALYLPPLDQL
;
A
#
# COMPACT_ATOMS: atom_id res chain seq x y z
N MET A 1 -16.33 -63.73 -40.16
CA MET A 1 -16.12 -62.72 -39.10
C MET A 1 -14.67 -62.85 -38.63
N LEU A 2 -13.77 -62.10 -39.26
CA LEU A 2 -12.30 -62.17 -39.06
C LEU A 2 -11.74 -60.77 -38.81
N ALA A 3 -12.51 -59.92 -38.13
CA ALA A 3 -12.18 -58.50 -37.95
C ALA A 3 -11.95 -58.10 -36.48
N ASP A 4 -11.69 -59.07 -35.59
CA ASP A 4 -11.53 -58.82 -34.15
C ASP A 4 -10.23 -59.40 -33.56
N ILE A 5 -9.24 -59.66 -34.41
CA ILE A 5 -7.89 -60.05 -34.00
C ILE A 5 -6.91 -59.17 -34.78
N ASP A 6 -6.73 -57.92 -34.38
CA ASP A 6 -5.52 -57.13 -34.63
C ASP A 6 -5.62 -55.72 -34.03
N ASP A 7 -6.03 -55.61 -32.76
CA ASP A 7 -5.73 -54.40 -31.99
C ASP A 7 -4.63 -54.72 -30.97
N PRO A 8 -3.34 -54.44 -31.28
CA PRO A 8 -2.26 -54.71 -30.36
C PRO A 8 -2.44 -53.80 -29.13
N ARG A 9 -2.59 -54.43 -27.94
CA ARG A 9 -2.68 -53.71 -26.65
C ARG A 9 -1.64 -52.58 -26.61
N PRO A 10 -2.05 -51.31 -26.45
CA PRO A 10 -1.11 -50.21 -26.51
C PRO A 10 -0.04 -50.40 -25.42
N SER A 11 1.22 -50.36 -25.82
CA SER A 11 2.34 -50.64 -24.91
C SER A 11 2.39 -49.57 -23.83
N ARG A 12 2.32 -50.00 -22.56
CA ARG A 12 2.34 -49.11 -21.38
C ARG A 12 3.59 -48.20 -21.35
N ALA A 13 4.71 -48.68 -21.91
CA ALA A 13 5.95 -47.93 -22.04
C ALA A 13 5.82 -46.69 -22.94
N ARG A 14 5.02 -46.77 -24.03
CA ARG A 14 4.79 -45.64 -24.93
C ARG A 14 3.97 -44.54 -24.26
N GLY A 15 2.97 -44.92 -23.45
CA GLY A 15 2.21 -43.99 -22.63
C GLY A 15 3.07 -43.28 -21.57
N PHE A 16 3.97 -44.00 -20.91
CA PHE A 16 4.90 -43.42 -19.93
C PHE A 16 5.90 -42.45 -20.57
N LEU A 17 6.48 -42.80 -21.73
CA LEU A 17 7.41 -41.92 -22.44
C LEU A 17 6.74 -40.61 -22.90
N ILE A 18 5.52 -40.68 -23.43
CA ILE A 18 4.77 -39.48 -23.83
C ILE A 18 4.45 -38.64 -22.59
N GLY A 19 4.03 -39.27 -21.49
CA GLY A 19 3.79 -38.58 -20.21
C GLY A 19 5.05 -37.87 -19.70
N ALA A 20 6.22 -38.52 -19.76
CA ALA A 20 7.48 -37.94 -19.33
C ALA A 20 7.90 -36.74 -20.21
N VAL A 21 7.73 -36.84 -21.53
CA VAL A 21 8.07 -35.74 -22.46
C VAL A 21 7.24 -34.48 -22.19
N ILE A 22 6.02 -34.61 -21.67
CA ILE A 22 5.16 -33.47 -21.32
C ILE A 22 5.40 -33.00 -19.89
N ALA A 23 5.49 -33.94 -18.93
CA ALA A 23 5.60 -33.62 -17.51
C ALA A 23 6.94 -33.01 -17.13
N ILE A 24 8.05 -33.45 -17.75
CA ILE A 24 9.39 -32.94 -17.46
C ILE A 24 9.52 -31.45 -17.80
N PRO A 25 9.19 -30.95 -19.02
CA PRO A 25 9.32 -29.53 -19.32
C PRO A 25 8.36 -28.66 -18.50
N LEU A 26 7.16 -29.14 -18.19
CA LEU A 26 6.25 -28.44 -17.27
C LEU A 26 6.81 -28.35 -15.85
N GLY A 27 7.39 -29.45 -15.35
CA GLY A 27 8.05 -29.49 -14.05
C GLY A 27 9.27 -28.58 -13.98
N ILE A 28 10.09 -28.54 -15.05
CA ILE A 28 11.24 -27.62 -15.14
C ILE A 28 10.76 -26.17 -15.19
N GLY A 29 9.74 -25.86 -15.99
CA GLY A 29 9.17 -24.51 -16.07
C GLY A 29 8.59 -24.05 -14.72
N PHE A 30 7.87 -24.92 -14.03
CA PHE A 30 7.36 -24.65 -12.69
C PHE A 30 8.48 -24.47 -11.67
N TRP A 31 9.52 -25.33 -11.71
CA TRP A 31 10.67 -25.22 -10.82
C TRP A 31 11.42 -23.91 -11.02
N TRP A 32 11.67 -23.51 -12.27
CA TRP A 32 12.30 -22.24 -12.61
C TRP A 32 11.48 -21.04 -12.12
N LEU A 33 10.17 -21.05 -12.38
CA LEU A 33 9.25 -20.03 -11.86
C LEU A 33 9.29 -19.95 -10.32
N ALA A 34 9.27 -21.09 -9.65
CA ALA A 34 9.24 -21.19 -8.19
C ALA A 34 10.54 -20.79 -7.50
N THR A 35 11.69 -20.95 -8.16
CA THR A 35 13.01 -20.72 -7.55
C THR A 35 13.63 -19.37 -7.92
N GLU A 36 13.40 -18.88 -9.13
CA GLU A 36 14.01 -17.62 -9.60
C GLU A 36 13.00 -16.47 -9.53
N VAL A 37 11.83 -16.64 -10.15
CA VAL A 37 10.88 -15.53 -10.37
C VAL A 37 10.06 -15.20 -9.12
N LEU A 38 9.51 -16.22 -8.47
CA LEU A 38 8.63 -16.04 -7.30
C LEU A 38 9.35 -15.37 -6.11
N PRO A 39 10.56 -15.80 -5.72
CA PRO A 39 11.27 -15.16 -4.61
C PRO A 39 11.67 -13.73 -4.92
N GLU A 40 12.12 -13.41 -6.14
CA GLU A 40 12.49 -12.05 -6.53
C GLU A 40 11.28 -11.10 -6.51
N LEU A 41 10.13 -11.55 -7.00
CA LEU A 41 8.91 -10.74 -7.04
C LEU A 41 8.30 -10.52 -5.64
N ILE A 42 8.37 -11.54 -4.77
CA ILE A 42 7.90 -11.43 -3.38
C ILE A 42 8.87 -10.62 -2.51
N MET A 43 10.17 -10.88 -2.60
CA MET A 43 11.16 -10.17 -1.79
C MET A 43 11.36 -8.73 -2.26
N GLY A 44 11.33 -8.47 -3.58
CA GLY A 44 11.42 -7.11 -4.12
C GLY A 44 10.27 -6.23 -3.61
N SER A 45 9.03 -6.72 -3.73
CA SER A 45 7.86 -5.99 -3.22
C SER A 45 7.86 -5.87 -1.68
N ALA A 46 8.34 -6.88 -0.95
CA ALA A 46 8.43 -6.83 0.51
C ALA A 46 9.51 -5.83 0.98
N VAL A 47 10.66 -5.76 0.32
CA VAL A 47 11.76 -4.84 0.67
C VAL A 47 11.36 -3.40 0.34
N GLU A 48 10.72 -3.16 -0.80
CA GLU A 48 10.20 -1.84 -1.15
C GLU A 48 9.14 -1.36 -0.17
N TYR A 49 8.24 -2.26 0.25
CA TYR A 49 7.21 -1.96 1.25
C TYR A 49 7.81 -1.66 2.64
N ASP A 50 8.78 -2.47 3.09
CA ASP A 50 9.50 -2.27 4.34
C ASP A 50 10.31 -0.95 4.34
N ALA A 51 10.98 -0.62 3.22
CA ALA A 51 11.70 0.64 3.08
C ALA A 51 10.76 1.85 3.16
N ARG A 52 9.58 1.78 2.54
CA ARG A 52 8.56 2.82 2.62
C ARG A 52 8.04 2.99 4.04
N LEU A 53 7.72 1.91 4.76
CA LEU A 53 7.25 1.99 6.14
C LEU A 53 8.30 2.64 7.05
N ARG A 54 9.59 2.30 6.88
CA ARG A 54 10.67 2.96 7.64
C ARG A 54 10.81 4.45 7.33
N GLN A 55 10.55 4.86 6.09
CA GLN A 55 10.54 6.29 5.73
C GLN A 55 9.36 7.01 6.40
N GLU A 56 8.17 6.40 6.38
CA GLU A 56 6.99 6.92 7.09
C GLU A 56 7.25 6.98 8.61
N ASP A 57 7.88 5.97 9.21
CA ASP A 57 8.28 5.97 10.63
C ASP A 57 9.21 7.14 10.97
N ALA A 58 10.28 7.30 10.19
CA ALA A 58 11.24 8.38 10.36
C ALA A 58 10.57 9.75 10.19
N TYR A 59 9.61 9.85 9.28
CA TYR A 59 8.82 11.05 9.07
C TYR A 59 7.96 11.40 10.29
N MET A 60 7.20 10.43 10.82
CA MET A 60 6.37 10.62 12.01
C MET A 60 7.21 11.00 13.23
N GLN A 61 8.36 10.35 13.42
CA GLN A 61 9.29 10.68 14.50
C GLN A 61 9.91 12.07 14.33
N GLY A 62 10.26 12.45 13.10
CA GLY A 62 10.81 13.77 12.79
C GLY A 62 9.82 14.90 13.05
N VAL A 63 8.55 14.73 12.63
CA VAL A 63 7.46 15.69 12.93
C VAL A 63 7.31 15.88 14.44
N CYS A 64 7.37 14.80 15.22
CA CYS A 64 7.22 14.88 16.68
C CYS A 64 8.46 15.41 17.42
N ALA A 65 9.65 15.21 16.85
CA ALA A 65 10.90 15.70 17.41
C ALA A 65 11.13 17.19 17.13
N ASN A 66 10.52 17.74 16.07
CA ASN A 66 10.67 19.14 15.69
C ASN A 66 9.80 20.04 16.59
N MET A 67 10.42 21.03 17.23
CA MET A 67 9.75 21.92 18.20
C MET A 67 9.06 23.13 17.55
N ASP A 68 9.27 23.36 16.25
CA ASP A 68 8.74 24.54 15.52
C ASP A 68 7.43 24.24 14.78
N LEU A 69 7.08 22.96 14.61
CA LEU A 69 5.78 22.55 14.09
C LEU A 69 4.75 22.58 15.22
N GLU A 70 3.53 22.97 14.89
CA GLU A 70 2.38 22.85 15.79
C GLU A 70 2.14 21.36 16.07
N ARG A 71 2.80 20.89 17.12
CA ARG A 71 2.90 19.48 17.46
C ARG A 71 1.52 18.99 17.88
N ASP A 72 0.91 18.14 17.06
CA ASP A 72 -0.31 17.46 17.44
C ASP A 72 0.02 16.45 18.57
N GLU A 73 -0.42 16.77 19.79
CA GLU A 73 -0.15 15.95 20.97
C GLU A 73 -0.73 14.53 20.80
N SER A 74 -1.82 14.36 20.05
CA SER A 74 -2.44 13.05 19.82
C SER A 74 -1.60 12.16 18.89
N LEU A 75 -0.94 12.75 17.88
CA LEU A 75 0.00 12.04 17.02
C LEU A 75 1.24 11.63 17.83
N CYS A 76 1.83 12.58 18.56
CA CYS A 76 3.10 12.34 19.23
C CYS A 76 3.00 11.47 20.47
N GLU A 77 1.86 11.49 21.17
CA GLU A 77 1.58 10.51 22.23
C GLU A 77 1.63 9.08 21.68
N CYS A 78 1.00 8.84 20.52
CA CYS A 78 1.04 7.52 19.89
C CYS A 78 2.46 7.17 19.42
N VAL A 79 3.13 8.07 18.68
CA VAL A 79 4.44 7.81 18.08
C VAL A 79 5.51 7.48 19.13
N TYR A 80 5.50 8.15 20.29
CA TYR A 80 6.48 7.87 21.35
C TYR A 80 6.13 6.64 22.19
N ALA A 81 4.90 6.13 22.13
CA ALA A 81 4.45 4.98 22.91
C ALA A 81 4.72 3.63 22.22
N VAL A 82 5.03 3.62 20.93
CA VAL A 82 5.13 2.39 20.11
C VAL A 82 6.49 2.26 19.42
N GLU A 83 6.85 1.02 19.06
CA GLU A 83 8.11 0.71 18.37
C GLU A 83 8.02 0.92 16.85
N TYR A 84 6.83 0.70 16.25
CA TYR A 84 6.58 0.80 14.80
C TYR A 84 5.39 1.74 14.50
N PRO A 85 5.60 3.07 14.50
CA PRO A 85 4.51 4.05 14.42
C PRO A 85 3.70 4.03 13.11
N SER A 86 4.31 3.69 11.97
CA SER A 86 3.66 3.55 10.66
C SER A 86 2.57 2.50 10.62
N LEU A 87 2.59 1.52 11.53
CA LEU A 87 1.54 0.50 11.64
C LEU A 87 0.47 0.90 12.65
N ASP A 88 0.88 1.31 13.85
CA ASP A 88 -0.03 1.50 14.98
C ASP A 88 -0.62 2.91 15.05
N CYS A 89 0.13 3.92 14.60
CA CYS A 89 -0.25 5.34 14.68
C CYS A 89 -0.70 5.93 13.35
N ARG A 90 -0.82 5.10 12.31
CA ARG A 90 -1.17 5.54 10.95
C ARG A 90 -2.45 6.37 10.90
N LEU A 91 -3.46 6.03 11.70
CA LEU A 91 -4.71 6.79 11.71
C LEU A 91 -4.52 8.22 12.24
N ALA A 92 -3.78 8.37 13.34
CA ALA A 92 -3.46 9.69 13.89
C ALA A 92 -2.62 10.49 12.89
N PHE A 93 -1.67 9.84 12.21
CA PHE A 93 -0.87 10.48 11.16
C PHE A 93 -1.73 10.94 9.98
N MET A 94 -2.65 10.11 9.51
CA MET A 94 -3.57 10.47 8.41
C MET A 94 -4.45 11.65 8.79
N HIS A 95 -4.95 11.69 10.03
CA HIS A 95 -5.73 12.82 10.54
C HIS A 95 -4.89 14.12 10.57
N TRP A 96 -3.70 14.08 11.15
CA TRP A 96 -2.78 15.21 11.18
C TRP A 96 -2.42 15.70 9.77
N SER A 97 -2.11 14.77 8.86
CA SER A 97 -1.75 15.10 7.47
C SER A 97 -2.92 15.72 6.70
N LEU A 98 -4.16 15.25 6.94
CA LEU A 98 -5.37 15.83 6.37
C LEU A 98 -5.49 17.30 6.77
N GLN A 99 -5.33 17.62 8.06
CA GLN A 99 -5.41 19.00 8.55
C GLN A 99 -4.36 19.90 7.89
N ARG A 100 -3.12 19.45 7.75
CA ARG A 100 -2.06 20.20 7.05
C ARG A 100 -2.38 20.42 5.57
N MET A 101 -3.02 19.46 4.92
CA MET A 101 -3.46 19.61 3.54
C MET A 101 -4.67 20.53 3.40
N VAL A 102 -5.57 20.58 4.38
CA VAL A 102 -6.67 21.57 4.42
C VAL A 102 -6.09 22.99 4.49
N GLU A 103 -5.09 23.21 5.36
CA GLU A 103 -4.38 24.49 5.46
C GLU A 103 -3.69 24.84 4.13
N THR A 104 -2.97 23.90 3.54
CA THR A 104 -2.25 24.09 2.27
C THR A 104 -3.22 24.40 1.12
N CYS A 105 -4.33 23.67 1.03
CA CYS A 105 -5.37 23.87 0.03
C CYS A 105 -6.26 25.11 0.29
N SER A 106 -6.05 25.83 1.39
CA SER A 106 -6.71 27.11 1.64
C SER A 106 -6.11 28.24 0.80
N ASP A 107 -4.86 28.08 0.35
CA ASP A 107 -4.22 29.00 -0.59
C ASP A 107 -4.84 28.86 -2.00
N PRO A 108 -5.41 29.93 -2.58
CA PRO A 108 -6.07 29.87 -3.89
C PRO A 108 -5.13 29.43 -5.02
N ALA A 109 -3.86 29.80 -4.97
CA ALA A 109 -2.90 29.43 -6.03
C ALA A 109 -2.60 27.93 -6.01
N THR A 110 -2.52 27.33 -4.81
CA THR A 110 -2.35 25.89 -4.62
C THR A 110 -3.62 25.13 -4.96
N PHE A 111 -4.78 25.66 -4.57
CA PHE A 111 -6.09 25.07 -4.90
C PHE A 111 -6.31 24.92 -6.41
N ASP A 112 -5.98 25.95 -7.20
CA ASP A 112 -6.15 25.93 -8.66
C ASP A 112 -5.20 24.96 -9.37
N GLN A 113 -4.03 24.65 -8.76
CA GLN A 113 -3.06 23.69 -9.30
C GLN A 113 -3.43 22.24 -9.00
N SER A 114 -4.05 22.00 -7.85
CA SER A 114 -4.42 20.67 -7.33
C SER A 114 -5.91 20.59 -7.04
N LEU A 115 -6.74 20.95 -8.02
CA LEU A 115 -8.19 21.09 -7.87
C LEU A 115 -8.86 19.81 -7.35
N SER A 116 -8.48 18.65 -7.88
CA SER A 116 -9.14 17.39 -7.58
C SER A 116 -8.77 16.92 -6.18
N PHE A 117 -7.48 16.99 -5.84
CA PHE A 117 -6.97 16.71 -4.51
C PHE A 117 -7.55 17.66 -3.45
N CYS A 118 -7.46 18.97 -3.66
CA CYS A 118 -7.94 19.94 -2.68
C CYS A 118 -9.46 19.91 -2.50
N SER A 119 -10.22 19.57 -3.56
CA SER A 119 -11.66 19.33 -3.44
C SER A 119 -11.96 18.07 -2.61
N CYS A 120 -11.16 17.00 -2.78
CA CYS A 120 -11.27 15.76 -1.99
C CYS A 120 -11.01 16.04 -0.51
N VAL A 121 -9.88 16.69 -0.20
CA VAL A 121 -9.47 17.06 1.17
C VAL A 121 -10.51 17.94 1.86
N ARG A 122 -10.98 19.00 1.20
CA ARG A 122 -12.02 19.88 1.76
C ARG A 122 -13.35 19.15 2.01
N SER A 123 -13.74 18.25 1.11
CA SER A 123 -14.94 17.43 1.29
C SER A 123 -14.81 16.51 2.52
N LEU A 124 -13.63 15.95 2.76
CA LEU A 124 -13.38 15.13 3.96
C LEU A 124 -13.39 15.96 5.23
N ASP A 125 -12.79 17.15 5.23
CA ASP A 125 -12.81 18.08 6.35
C ASP A 125 -14.24 18.51 6.72
N GLU A 126 -15.05 18.87 5.73
CA GLU A 126 -16.46 19.21 5.93
C GLU A 126 -17.30 18.04 6.46
N GLN A 127 -16.92 16.80 6.15
CA GLN A 127 -17.57 15.61 6.69
C GLN A 127 -17.12 15.36 8.13
N LEU A 128 -15.82 15.50 8.41
CA LEU A 128 -15.25 15.30 9.73
C LEU A 128 -15.81 16.32 10.74
N ALA A 129 -16.00 17.58 10.33
CA ALA A 129 -16.61 18.63 11.14
C ALA A 129 -18.07 18.36 11.56
N LYS A 130 -18.77 17.42 10.88
CA LYS A 130 -20.16 17.04 11.17
C LYS A 130 -20.27 15.83 12.11
N VAL A 131 -19.14 15.22 12.46
CA VAL A 131 -19.08 13.98 13.23
C VAL A 131 -18.34 14.24 14.53
N GLU A 132 -18.76 13.57 15.61
CA GLU A 132 -18.09 13.68 16.90
C GLU A 132 -16.69 13.04 16.83
N PRO A 133 -15.65 13.63 17.45
CA PRO A 133 -14.30 13.08 17.45
C PRO A 133 -14.26 11.68 18.07
N ASP A 134 -13.25 10.89 17.70
CA ASP A 134 -12.99 9.52 18.18
C ASP A 134 -14.05 8.45 17.90
N THR A 135 -15.15 8.81 17.23
CA THR A 135 -16.18 7.88 16.78
C THR A 135 -15.68 7.00 15.63
N LYS A 136 -16.30 5.82 15.45
CA LYS A 136 -16.00 4.93 14.33
C LYS A 136 -16.17 5.64 12.98
N GLU A 137 -17.16 6.51 12.87
CA GLU A 137 -17.46 7.27 11.65
C GLU A 137 -16.33 8.26 11.33
N ALA A 138 -15.84 9.02 12.32
CA ALA A 138 -14.69 9.91 12.14
C ALA A 138 -13.44 9.15 11.64
N ARG A 139 -13.17 7.96 12.20
CA ARG A 139 -12.04 7.12 11.76
C ARG A 139 -12.19 6.66 10.31
N GLN A 140 -13.40 6.33 9.87
CA GLN A 140 -13.67 5.92 8.49
C GLN A 140 -13.49 7.09 7.50
N ILE A 141 -13.90 8.30 7.89
CA ILE A 141 -13.66 9.51 7.09
C ILE A 141 -12.16 9.73 6.92
N VAL A 142 -11.39 9.69 8.01
CA VAL A 142 -9.92 9.85 7.96
C VAL A 142 -9.27 8.74 7.12
N GLN A 143 -9.74 7.50 7.19
CA GLN A 143 -9.21 6.42 6.34
C GLN A 143 -9.45 6.67 4.84
N THR A 144 -10.50 7.40 4.48
CA THR A 144 -10.81 7.75 3.09
C THR A 144 -9.76 8.72 2.51
N TYR A 145 -9.02 9.44 3.35
CA TYR A 145 -7.94 10.33 2.90
C TYR A 145 -6.86 9.61 2.09
N ALA A 146 -6.61 8.31 2.34
CA ALA A 146 -5.70 7.51 1.52
C ALA A 146 -6.08 7.54 0.03
N GLY A 147 -7.38 7.53 -0.28
CA GLY A 147 -7.86 7.64 -1.65
C GLY A 147 -7.62 9.02 -2.28
N CYS A 148 -7.60 10.10 -1.48
CA CYS A 148 -7.25 11.42 -2.01
C CYS A 148 -5.77 11.48 -2.42
N THR A 149 -4.89 10.80 -1.70
CA THR A 149 -3.43 10.78 -2.01
C THR A 149 -3.07 9.96 -3.26
N GLU A 150 -4.02 9.19 -3.79
CA GLU A 150 -3.86 8.42 -5.03
C GLU A 150 -4.26 9.21 -6.29
N LEU A 151 -4.74 10.44 -6.14
CA LEU A 151 -5.11 11.31 -7.26
C LEU A 151 -3.87 11.82 -8.00
N ASP A 152 -4.00 12.03 -9.31
CA ASP A 152 -2.89 12.46 -10.19
C ASP A 152 -2.31 13.83 -9.81
N ASP A 153 -3.11 14.71 -9.21
CA ASP A 153 -2.73 16.04 -8.76
C ASP A 153 -2.53 16.13 -7.24
N ALA A 154 -2.32 14.98 -6.58
CA ALA A 154 -2.11 14.90 -5.14
C ALA A 154 -0.88 15.71 -4.70
N LEU A 155 -1.07 16.48 -3.63
CA LEU A 155 0.03 17.15 -2.95
C LEU A 155 0.61 16.22 -1.88
N TYR A 156 1.93 16.34 -1.70
CA TYR A 156 2.66 15.57 -0.71
C TYR A 156 3.17 16.47 0.40
N LEU A 157 3.29 15.90 1.58
CA LEU A 157 3.93 16.58 2.71
C LEU A 157 5.39 16.92 2.35
N PRO A 158 5.91 18.07 2.84
CA PRO A 158 7.29 18.45 2.61
C PRO A 158 8.24 17.40 3.22
N PRO A 159 9.41 17.17 2.62
CA PRO A 159 10.36 16.21 3.17
C PRO A 159 10.96 16.69 4.51
N LEU A 160 11.51 15.76 5.29
CA LEU A 160 12.03 16.02 6.65
C LEU A 160 13.08 17.14 6.73
N ASP A 161 13.86 17.36 5.67
CA ASP A 161 14.87 18.43 5.59
C ASP A 161 14.28 19.83 5.43
N GLN A 162 12.97 19.91 5.20
CA GLN A 162 12.19 21.14 5.00
C GLN A 162 11.13 21.37 6.10
N LEU A 163 11.08 20.47 7.11
CA LEU A 163 10.30 20.62 8.34
C LEU A 163 11.11 21.38 9.39
#